data_AF-E3PR69-F1
#
_entry.id   AF-E3PR69-F1
#
_cell.length_a   1.000
_cell.length_b   1.000
_cell.length_c   1.000
_cell.angle_alpha   90.00
_cell.angle_beta   90.00
_cell.angle_gamma   90.00
#
_symmetry.space_group_name_H-M   'P 1'
#
loop_
_entity.id
_entity.type
_entity.pdbx_description
1 polymer ?
#
loop_
_entity_poly.entity_id
_entity_poly.type
_entity_poly.pdbx_seq_one_letter_code
_entity_poly.pdbx_strand_id
1 'polypeptide(L)'
;MDILSRLFKLSNLPIITPYNLLDNAKLDNYEYVKYYKKENKFISEMKCLVDKVDTIFYYEFDNNNYLQKIMMYQNEKMQCMFNREKELKELKKEYLELDNIQLSKIG
;
A
#
# COMPACT_ATOMS: atom_id res chain seq x y z
N MET A 1 13.98 1.12 -12.31
CA MET A 1 14.34 0.79 -10.91
C MET A 1 14.44 -0.71 -10.81
N ASP A 2 15.54 -1.23 -10.30
CA ASP A 2 15.87 -2.66 -10.27
C ASP A 2 14.87 -3.48 -9.39
N ILE A 3 14.52 -4.69 -9.82
CA ILE A 3 13.54 -5.57 -9.15
C ILE A 3 14.03 -5.96 -7.75
N LEU A 4 15.35 -6.22 -7.59
CA LEU A 4 15.95 -6.45 -6.28
C LEU A 4 15.77 -5.24 -5.36
N SER A 5 15.93 -4.02 -5.89
CA SER A 5 15.67 -2.78 -5.14
C SER A 5 14.20 -2.69 -4.70
N ARG A 6 13.24 -3.00 -5.58
CA ARG A 6 11.81 -3.01 -5.25
C ARG A 6 11.49 -4.05 -4.17
N LEU A 7 12.01 -5.28 -4.31
CA LEU A 7 11.87 -6.34 -3.32
C LEU A 7 12.43 -5.94 -1.96
N PHE A 8 13.66 -5.39 -1.94
CA PHE A 8 14.31 -4.95 -0.71
C PHE A 8 13.50 -3.86 -0.01
N LYS A 9 13.07 -2.83 -0.74
CA LYS A 9 12.25 -1.76 -0.17
C LYS A 9 10.93 -2.28 0.38
N LEU A 10 10.21 -3.10 -0.38
CA LEU A 10 8.90 -3.58 0.05
C LEU A 10 8.99 -4.55 1.23
N SER A 11 10.06 -5.35 1.31
CA SER A 11 10.28 -6.31 2.40
C SER A 11 10.75 -5.62 3.69
N ASN A 12 11.58 -4.57 3.57
CA ASN A 12 12.35 -4.08 4.71
C ASN A 12 12.06 -2.64 5.13
N LEU A 13 11.36 -1.84 4.31
CA LEU A 13 11.13 -0.43 4.59
C LEU A 13 9.64 -0.07 4.62
N PRO A 14 9.23 0.90 5.46
CA PRO A 14 7.90 1.48 5.36
C PRO A 14 7.80 2.28 4.05
N ILE A 15 6.81 1.96 3.21
CA ILE A 15 6.49 2.74 1.99
C ILE A 15 5.90 4.10 2.39
N ILE A 16 5.04 4.05 3.40
CA ILE A 16 4.40 5.16 4.07
C ILE A 16 4.15 4.72 5.50
N THR A 17 4.16 5.67 6.43
CA THR A 17 3.83 5.43 7.84
C THR A 17 2.52 6.16 8.20
N PRO A 18 1.86 5.79 9.31
CA PRO A 18 0.74 6.56 9.84
C PRO A 18 0.99 8.06 9.95
N TYR A 19 2.19 8.45 10.37
CA TYR A 19 2.57 9.85 10.57
C TYR A 19 2.59 10.64 9.26
N ASN A 20 2.99 10.01 8.16
CA ASN A 20 2.98 10.65 6.85
C ASN A 20 1.55 10.97 6.38
N LEU A 21 0.55 10.23 6.85
CA LEU A 21 -0.85 10.44 6.48
C LEU A 21 -1.51 11.58 7.25
N LEU A 22 -0.91 12.03 8.37
CA LEU A 22 -1.49 13.08 9.20
C LEU A 22 -1.55 14.42 8.44
N ASP A 23 -0.56 14.68 7.59
CA ASP A 23 -0.50 15.91 6.80
C ASP A 23 -1.67 16.03 5.81
N ASN A 24 -2.31 14.93 5.43
CA ASN A 24 -3.50 14.96 4.58
C ASN A 24 -4.66 15.70 5.25
N ALA A 25 -4.73 15.73 6.59
CA ALA A 25 -5.78 16.46 7.32
C ALA A 25 -5.68 17.99 7.14
N LYS A 26 -4.56 18.49 6.61
CA LYS A 26 -4.34 19.92 6.32
C LYS A 26 -4.79 20.31 4.91
N LEU A 27 -5.17 19.35 4.07
CA LEU A 27 -5.56 19.59 2.68
C LEU A 27 -7.05 19.88 2.59
N ASP A 28 -7.43 20.91 1.84
CA ASP A 28 -8.83 21.37 1.73
C ASP A 28 -9.79 20.31 1.16
N ASN A 29 -9.27 19.36 0.37
CA ASN A 29 -10.08 18.28 -0.20
C ASN A 29 -10.27 17.08 0.74
N TYR A 30 -9.73 17.12 1.96
CA TYR A 30 -9.91 16.10 2.98
C TYR A 30 -10.92 16.56 4.04
N GLU A 31 -11.89 15.70 4.33
CA GLU A 31 -12.88 15.94 5.38
C GLU A 31 -12.33 15.50 6.74
N TYR A 32 -11.62 14.36 6.78
CA TYR A 32 -10.96 13.90 8.00
C TYR A 32 -9.82 12.92 7.70
N VAL A 33 -8.94 12.79 8.68
CA VAL A 33 -8.02 11.66 8.86
C VAL A 33 -8.18 11.16 10.29
N LYS A 34 -8.55 9.90 10.47
CA LYS A 34 -8.77 9.28 11.80
C LYS A 34 -7.99 7.99 11.94
N TYR A 35 -7.52 7.75 13.17
CA TYR A 35 -6.71 6.59 13.50
C TYR A 35 -7.40 5.76 14.57
N TYR A 36 -7.43 4.45 14.39
CA TYR A 36 -8.00 3.52 15.35
C TYR A 36 -7.40 2.13 15.22
N LYS A 37 -7.61 1.29 16.25
CA LYS A 37 -7.25 -0.13 16.21
C LYS A 37 -8.49 -0.94 15.90
N LYS A 38 -8.36 -1.93 15.00
CA LYS A 38 -9.40 -2.92 14.71
C LYS A 38 -8.74 -4.27 14.50
N GLU A 39 -9.18 -5.29 15.25
CA GLU A 39 -8.69 -6.68 15.09
C GLU A 39 -7.15 -6.79 15.09
N ASN A 40 -6.48 -6.14 16.06
CA ASN A 40 -5.01 -6.05 16.17
C ASN A 40 -4.29 -5.34 15.00
N LYS A 41 -5.02 -4.68 14.12
CA LYS A 41 -4.45 -3.82 13.07
C LYS A 41 -4.56 -2.36 13.46
N PHE A 42 -3.57 -1.58 13.07
CA PHE A 42 -3.63 -0.12 13.17
C PHE A 42 -4.17 0.44 11.85
N ILE A 43 -5.26 1.20 11.91
CA ILE A 43 -5.99 1.68 10.74
C ILE A 43 -5.90 3.20 10.69
N SER A 44 -5.55 3.73 9.52
CA SER A 44 -5.82 5.13 9.16
C SER A 44 -6.97 5.14 8.17
N GLU A 45 -8.09 5.74 8.55
CA GLU A 45 -9.23 5.98 7.67
C GLU A 45 -9.28 7.47 7.34
N MET A 46 -9.43 7.80 6.08
CA MET A 46 -9.50 9.19 5.62
C MET A 46 -10.58 9.34 4.57
N LYS A 47 -11.36 10.42 4.67
CA LYS A 47 -12.37 10.79 3.68
C LYS A 47 -11.92 12.04 2.95
N CYS A 48 -11.98 12.01 1.63
CA CYS A 48 -11.58 13.10 0.76
C CYS A 48 -12.36 13.10 -0.56
N LEU A 49 -12.27 14.21 -1.29
CA LEU A 49 -12.78 14.33 -2.65
C LEU A 49 -11.70 13.93 -3.65
N VAL A 50 -12.00 12.91 -4.47
CA VAL A 50 -11.22 12.49 -5.63
C VAL A 50 -12.11 12.66 -6.86
N ASP A 51 -11.71 13.50 -7.81
CA ASP A 51 -12.51 13.84 -9.00
C ASP A 51 -13.96 14.27 -8.69
N LYS A 52 -14.12 15.05 -7.61
CA LYS A 52 -15.42 15.52 -7.06
C LYS A 52 -16.32 14.40 -6.49
N VAL A 53 -15.76 13.23 -6.24
CA VAL A 53 -16.47 12.10 -5.63
C VAL A 53 -15.92 11.84 -4.23
N ASP A 54 -16.83 11.72 -3.27
CA ASP A 54 -16.51 11.32 -1.91
C ASP A 54 -15.86 9.93 -1.92
N THR A 55 -14.65 9.88 -1.38
CA THR A 55 -13.80 8.69 -1.41
C THR A 55 -13.23 8.46 -0.02
N ILE A 56 -13.38 7.22 0.49
CA ILE A 56 -12.81 6.81 1.76
C ILE A 56 -11.66 5.85 1.50
N PHE A 57 -10.49 6.14 2.04
CA PHE A 57 -9.36 5.23 2.04
C PHE A 57 -9.14 4.63 3.42
N TYR A 58 -8.86 3.32 3.45
CA TYR A 58 -8.49 2.56 4.63
C TYR A 58 -7.06 2.04 4.44
N TYR A 59 -6.12 2.58 5.20
CA TYR A 59 -4.74 2.13 5.25
C TYR A 59 -4.56 1.22 6.47
N GLU A 60 -4.22 -0.05 6.23
CA GLU A 60 -3.93 -1.01 7.29
C GLU A 60 -2.43 -1.08 7.53
N PHE A 61 -1.98 -0.92 8.77
CA PHE A 61 -0.59 -1.03 9.18
C PHE A 61 -0.40 -2.17 10.18
N ASP A 62 0.77 -2.79 10.15
CA ASP A 62 1.21 -3.71 11.20
C ASP A 62 1.84 -2.96 12.39
N ASN A 63 2.29 -3.72 13.39
CA ASN A 63 2.91 -3.17 14.60
C ASN A 63 4.26 -2.45 14.34
N ASN A 64 4.87 -2.65 13.18
CA ASN A 64 6.10 -1.97 12.75
C ASN A 64 5.81 -0.74 11.89
N ASN A 65 4.54 -0.31 11.80
CA ASN A 65 4.06 0.77 10.93
C ASN A 65 4.23 0.49 9.44
N TYR A 66 4.35 -0.77 9.04
CA TYR A 66 4.46 -1.14 7.64
C TYR A 66 3.06 -1.27 7.05
N LEU A 67 2.80 -0.48 6.00
CA LEU A 67 1.55 -0.54 5.25
C LEU A 67 1.30 -1.95 4.68
N GLN A 68 0.26 -2.62 5.14
CA GLN A 68 -0.12 -3.95 4.66
C GLN A 68 -1.13 -3.86 3.52
N LYS A 69 -2.09 -2.94 3.60
CA LYS A 69 -3.20 -2.87 2.65
C LYS A 69 -3.73 -1.46 2.50
N ILE A 70 -4.18 -1.12 1.29
CA ILE A 70 -5.01 0.06 1.03
C ILE A 70 -6.30 -0.42 0.39
N MET A 71 -7.42 -0.08 1.03
CA MET A 71 -8.75 -0.25 0.45
C MET A 71 -9.35 1.11 0.17
N MET A 72 -9.97 1.27 -0.99
CA MET A 72 -10.69 2.47 -1.40
C MET A 72 -12.17 2.15 -1.48
N TYR A 73 -13.01 3.01 -0.91
CA TYR A 73 -14.45 2.97 -1.04
C TYR A 73 -14.92 4.24 -1.76
N GLN A 74 -15.47 4.05 -2.95
CA GLN A 74 -15.97 5.13 -3.81
C GLN A 74 -17.16 4.60 -4.61
N ASN A 75 -18.23 5.39 -4.79
CA ASN A 75 -19.41 5.00 -5.56
C ASN A 75 -19.98 3.63 -5.16
N GLU A 76 -20.08 3.39 -3.84
CA GLU A 76 -20.58 2.13 -3.26
C GLU A 76 -19.73 0.88 -3.57
N LYS A 77 -18.53 1.07 -4.11
CA LYS A 77 -17.62 -0.01 -4.50
C LYS A 77 -16.37 0.03 -3.63
N MET A 78 -16.01 -1.15 -3.11
CA MET A 78 -14.76 -1.38 -2.41
C MET A 78 -13.72 -1.91 -3.41
N GLN A 79 -12.55 -1.29 -3.47
CA GLN A 79 -11.42 -1.72 -4.31
C GLN A 79 -10.16 -1.87 -3.46
N CYS A 80 -9.42 -2.96 -3.66
CA CYS A 80 -8.08 -3.11 -3.10
C CYS A 80 -7.09 -2.36 -4.00
N MET A 81 -6.56 -1.24 -3.52
CA MET A 81 -5.59 -0.41 -4.25
C MET A 81 -4.15 -0.90 -4.04
N PHE A 82 -3.88 -1.55 -2.91
CA PHE A 82 -2.56 -2.08 -2.57
C PHE A 82 -2.69 -3.24 -1.59
N ASN A 83 -1.86 -4.28 -1.78
CA ASN A 83 -1.71 -5.39 -0.84
C ASN A 83 -0.25 -5.84 -0.83
N ARG A 84 0.45 -5.60 0.29
CA ARG A 84 1.88 -5.87 0.45
C ARG A 84 2.27 -7.32 0.16
N GLU A 85 1.46 -8.28 0.62
CA GLU A 85 1.72 -9.69 0.40
C GLU A 85 1.62 -10.05 -1.09
N LYS A 86 0.58 -9.54 -1.76
CA LYS A 86 0.37 -9.75 -3.20
C LYS A 86 1.52 -9.17 -4.02
N GLU A 87 1.89 -7.92 -3.73
CA GLU A 87 2.99 -7.20 -4.39
C GLU A 87 4.34 -7.92 -4.20
N LEU A 88 4.63 -8.40 -2.98
CA LEU A 88 5.84 -9.19 -2.71
C LEU A 88 5.83 -10.51 -3.48
N LYS A 89 4.68 -11.18 -3.58
CA LYS A 89 4.55 -12.44 -4.30
C LYS A 89 4.77 -12.26 -5.81
N GLU A 90 4.20 -11.20 -6.38
CA GLU A 90 4.36 -10.86 -7.80
C GLU A 90 5.81 -10.48 -8.12
N LEU A 91 6.44 -9.65 -7.28
CA LEU A 91 7.85 -9.30 -7.44
C LEU A 91 8.80 -10.50 -7.34
N LYS A 92 8.54 -11.44 -6.42
CA LYS A 92 9.33 -12.68 -6.30
C LYS A 92 9.18 -13.54 -7.55
N LYS A 93 7.97 -13.63 -8.11
CA LYS A 93 7.72 -14.36 -9.35
C LYS A 93 8.47 -13.72 -10.52
N GLU A 94 8.38 -12.40 -10.67
CA GLU A 94 9.10 -11.64 -11.70
C GLU A 94 10.62 -11.84 -11.61
N TYR A 95 11.17 -11.82 -10.39
CA TYR A 95 12.59 -12.09 -10.15
C TYR A 95 13.01 -13.50 -10.60
N LEU A 96 12.23 -14.54 -10.22
CA LEU A 96 12.52 -15.92 -10.60
C LEU A 96 12.40 -16.16 -12.11
N GLU A 97 11.44 -15.53 -12.78
CA GLU A 97 11.30 -15.62 -14.24
C GLU A 97 12.53 -15.05 -14.96
N LEU A 98 13.06 -13.92 -14.49
CA LEU A 98 14.26 -13.32 -15.04
C LEU A 98 15.51 -14.16 -14.83
N ASP A 99 15.66 -14.75 -13.64
CA ASP A 99 16.81 -15.62 -13.31
C ASP A 99 16.82 -16.88 -14.20
N ASN A 100 15.65 -17.51 -14.38
CA ASN A 100 15.48 -18.66 -15.27
C ASN A 100 15.76 -18.32 -16.75
N ILE A 101 15.38 -17.12 -17.21
CA ILE A 101 15.68 -16.65 -18.58
C ILE A 101 17.18 -16.39 -18.75
N GLN A 102 17.90 -15.95 -17.71
CA GLN A 102 19.35 -15.79 -17.79
C GLN A 102 20.05 -17.16 -17.87
N LEU A 103 19.63 -18.14 -17.07
CA LEU A 103 20.18 -19.50 -17.11
C LEU A 103 19.96 -20.20 -18.47
N SER A 104 18.80 -19.99 -19.11
CA SER A 104 18.50 -20.60 -20.42
C SER A 104 19.20 -19.95 -21.62
N LYS A 105 19.85 -18.79 -21.44
CA LYS A 105 20.65 -18.12 -22.47
C LYS A 105 22.14 -18.49 -22.44
N ILE A 106 22.57 -19.22 -21.41
CA ILE A 106 23.97 -19.63 -21.19
C ILE A 106 24.17 -21.12 -21.53
N GLY A 107 23.09 -21.87 -21.79
CA GLY A 107 23.12 -23.24 -22.33
C GLY A 107 22.77 -23.28 -23.80
#